data_AF-A0A501W636-F1
#
_entry.id   AF-A0A501W636-F1
#
_cell.length_a   1.000
_cell.length_b   1.000
_cell.length_c   1.000
_cell.angle_alpha   90.00
_cell.angle_beta   90.00
_cell.angle_gamma   90.00
#
_symmetry.space_group_name_H-M   'P 1'
#
loop_
_entity.id
_entity.type
_entity.pdbx_description
1 polymer ?
#
loop_
_entity_poly.entity_id
_entity_poly.type
_entity_poly.pdbx_seq_one_letter_code
_entity_poly.pdbx_strand_id
1 'polypeptide(L)' 'MTLTFRLLGFFENDDLVILTHGFQKKSQKTPKREIALAQARRSDYLRRMNHE' A
#
# COMPACT_ATOMS: atom_id res chain seq x y z
N MET A 1 -20.11 15.25 -0.20
CA MET A 1 -19.85 13.80 -0.07
C MET A 1 -19.12 13.35 -1.33
N THR A 2 -17.82 13.59 -1.40
CA THR A 2 -16.98 13.22 -2.56
C THR A 2 -16.43 11.82 -2.35
N LEU A 3 -16.44 11.00 -3.40
CA LEU A 3 -15.82 9.67 -3.41
C LEU A 3 -14.30 9.82 -3.43
N THR A 4 -13.71 10.05 -2.26
CA THR A 4 -12.25 10.14 -2.12
C THR A 4 -11.66 8.77 -1.85
N PHE A 5 -10.68 8.36 -2.65
CA PHE A 5 -9.91 7.13 -2.45
C PHE A 5 -8.53 7.46 -1.89
N ARG A 6 -7.98 6.54 -1.09
CA ARG A 6 -6.59 6.58 -0.63
C ARG A 6 -5.87 5.36 -1.17
N LEU A 7 -4.69 5.58 -1.74
CA LEU A 7 -3.79 4.55 -2.22
C LEU A 7 -2.66 4.38 -1.20
N LEU A 8 -2.31 3.14 -0.89
CA LEU A 8 -1.14 2.81 -0.08
C LEU A 8 -0.12 2.08 -0.93
N GLY A 9 1.12 2.54 -0.85
CA GLY A 9 2.24 2.01 -1.59
C GLY A 9 3.56 2.28 -0.88
N PHE A 10 4.64 1.85 -1.51
CA PHE A 10 6.01 2.10 -1.06
C PHE A 10 6.91 2.37 -2.26
N PHE A 11 8.06 2.97 -1.99
CA PHE A 11 9.14 3.13 -2.96
C PHE A 11 10.04 1.90 -2.90
N GLU A 12 10.29 1.26 -4.03
CA GLU A 12 11.26 0.17 -4.14
C GLU A 12 12.68 0.72 -4.27
N ASN A 13 12.83 1.84 -4.98
CA ASN A 13 14.02 2.68 -5.10
C ASN A 13 13.55 4.15 -5.25
N ASP A 14 14.44 5.09 -5.58
CA ASP A 14 14.07 6.50 -5.76
C ASP A 14 13.12 6.75 -6.95
N ASP A 15 13.13 5.87 -7.98
CA ASP A 15 12.40 6.10 -9.23
C ASP A 15 11.12 5.25 -9.39
N LEU A 16 10.88 4.29 -8.50
CA LEU A 16 9.77 3.34 -8.65
C LEU A 16 8.84 3.33 -7.43
N VAL A 17 7.58 3.71 -7.67
CA VAL A 17 6.48 3.63 -6.70
C VAL A 17 5.62 2.41 -6.98
N ILE A 18 5.48 1.55 -5.97
CA ILE A 18 4.60 0.38 -6.02
C ILE A 18 3.37 0.64 -5.18
N LEU A 19 2.20 0.64 -5.83
CA LEU A 19 0.91 0.76 -5.17
C LEU A 19 0.37 -0.61 -4.80
N THR A 20 0.20 -0.87 -3.51
CA THR A 20 -0.25 -2.18 -3.02
C THR A 20 -1.77 -2.37 -3.11
N HIS A 21 -2.54 -1.31 -2.86
CA HIS A 21 -4.00 -1.28 -2.99
C HIS A 21 -4.57 0.13 -2.77
N GLY A 22 -5.85 0.30 -3.11
CA GLY A 22 -6.65 1.47 -2.78
C GLY A 22 -7.90 1.13 -1.97
N PHE A 23 -8.34 2.07 -1.14
CA PHE A 23 -9.59 1.94 -0.38
C PHE A 23 -10.35 3.28 -0.35
N GLN A 24 -11.66 3.19 -0.24
CA GLN A 24 -12.52 4.38 -0.11
C GLN A 24 -12.31 5.01 1.28
N LYS A 25 -12.07 6.32 1.33
CA LYS A 25 -11.94 7.07 2.57
C LYS A 25 -13.30 7.12 3.29
N LYS A 26 -13.49 6.26 4.28
CA LYS A 26 -14.69 6.24 5.15
C LYS A 26 -14.51 7.04 6.44
N SER A 27 -13.26 7.30 6.84
CA SER A 27 -12.93 8.09 8.03
C SER A 27 -11.67 8.94 7.79
N GLN A 28 -11.43 9.95 8.64
CA GLN A 28 -10.28 10.84 8.51
C GLN A 28 -8.94 10.12 8.73
N LYS A 29 -8.88 9.21 9.71
CA LYS A 29 -7.68 8.43 10.02
C LYS A 29 -7.58 7.20 9.11
N THR A 30 -6.38 6.86 8.67
CA THR A 30 -6.15 5.61 7.93
C THR A 30 -6.35 4.43 8.88
N PRO A 31 -7.25 3.48 8.57
CA PRO A 31 -7.48 2.34 9.43
C PRO A 31 -6.20 1.49 9.56
N LYS A 32 -5.87 1.06 10.78
CA LYS A 32 -4.66 0.27 11.05
C LYS A 32 -4.57 -1.00 10.21
N ARG A 33 -5.72 -1.62 9.89
CA ARG A 33 -5.80 -2.82 9.04
C ARG A 33 -5.28 -2.60 7.63
N GLU A 34 -5.54 -1.43 7.02
CA GLU A 34 -5.10 -1.12 5.65
C GLU A 34 -3.58 -0.92 5.64
N ILE A 35 -3.02 -0.34 6.72
CA ILE A 35 -1.57 -0.18 6.91
C ILE A 35 -0.90 -1.55 7.05
N ALA A 36 -1.43 -2.41 7.93
CA ALA A 36 -0.89 -3.77 8.13
C ALA A 36 -0.94 -4.59 6.83
N LEU A 37 -2.03 -4.46 6.06
CA LEU A 37 -2.17 -5.10 4.76
C LEU A 37 -1.14 -4.60 3.74
N ALA A 38 -0.87 -3.29 3.69
CA ALA A 38 0.17 -2.73 2.83
C ALA A 38 1.56 -3.27 3.20
N GLN A 39 1.87 -3.37 4.50
CA GLN A 39 3.13 -3.93 4.99
C GLN A 39 3.30 -5.41 4.62
N ALA A 40 2.25 -6.21 4.81
CA ALA A 40 2.27 -7.63 4.44
C ALA A 40 2.52 -7.82 2.93
N ARG A 41 1.86 -7.02 2.09
CA ARG A 41 2.06 -7.03 0.63
C ARG A 41 3.47 -6.60 0.22
N ARG A 42 4.03 -5.59 0.88
CA ARG A 42 5.43 -5.18 0.67
C ARG A 42 6.39 -6.32 0.99
N SER A 43 6.23 -6.98 2.14
CA SER A 43 7.09 -8.11 2.52
C SER A 43 7.00 -9.27 1.53
N ASP A 44 5.78 -9.59 1.05
CA ASP A 44 5.59 -10.63 0.02
C ASP A 44 6.23 -10.23 -1.31
N TYR A 45 6.11 -8.97 -1.72
CA TYR A 45 6.77 -8.44 -2.92
C TYR A 45 8.30 -8.61 -2.83
N LEU A 46 8.92 -8.13 -1.75
CA LEU A 46 10.37 -8.24 -1.55
C LEU A 46 10.85 -9.69 -1.51
N ARG A 47 10.05 -10.59 -0.94
CA ARG A 47 10.34 -12.03 -0.92
C ARG A 47 10.36 -12.64 -2.32
N ARG A 48 9.49 -12.17 -3.24
CA ARG A 48 9.44 -12.64 -4.62
C ARG A 48 10.61 -12.10 -5.45
N MET A 49 11.02 -10.85 -5.21
CA MET A 49 12.16 -10.22 -5.90
C MET A 49 13.50 -10.85 -5.55
N ASN A 50 13.69 -11.33 -4.30
CA ASN A 50 14.94 -11.96 -3.87
C ASN A 50 15.08 -13.45 -4.27
N HIS A 51 14.15 -13.99 -5.06
CA HIS A 51 14.14 -15.40 -5.46
C HIS A 51 14.48 -15.60 -6.96
N GLU A 52 15.19 -14.63 -7.55
CA GLU A 52 15.89 -14.76 -8.83
C GLU A 52 17.37 -15.12 -8.64
#